data_AF-E9RTP9-F1
#
_entry.id   AF-E9RTP9-F1
#
_cell.length_a   1.000
_cell.length_b   1.000
_cell.length_c   1.000
_cell.angle_alpha   90.00
_cell.angle_beta   90.00
_cell.angle_gamma   90.00
#
_symmetry.space_group_name_H-M   'P 1'
#
loop_
_entity.id
_entity.type
_entity.pdbx_description
1 polymer ?
#
loop_
_entity_poly.entity_id
_entity_poly.type
_entity_poly.pdbx_seq_one_letter_code
_entity_poly.pdbx_strand_id
1 'polypeptide(L)'
;MAAYLMKYKGIYRLMAHIDQNTNDFPRDERGNIDSDDVYIKCAYGNQIYHYGRSTLMAYIPSTARGHNILRALGKELCGLEDRIPYDELYSLLEQQGKIWDIVENDKEIEFKFSAKDIELIAKYLKPQTGGANISPFSSRNLPKRKYDIDLTDLKEYREIINKIPKGNILIIKNLTSQFLNDILKKDKVYRRVDINADMKKKMLKGKEYIHYIGKWNDYIKFLKENI
;
A
#
# COMPACT_ATOMS: atom_id res chain seq x y z
N MET A 1 8.31 -14.42 -9.63
CA MET A 1 8.43 -13.55 -10.82
C MET A 1 7.84 -12.16 -10.54
N ALA A 2 8.32 -11.52 -9.49
CA ALA A 2 7.93 -10.23 -8.92
C ALA A 2 8.04 -8.97 -9.78
N ALA A 3 8.59 -9.13 -10.99
CA ALA A 3 9.18 -8.03 -11.71
C ALA A 3 8.28 -7.44 -12.79
N TYR A 4 7.18 -8.10 -13.18
CA TYR A 4 6.47 -7.65 -14.39
C TYR A 4 5.89 -6.25 -14.23
N LEU A 5 5.24 -5.96 -13.10
CA LEU A 5 4.69 -4.64 -12.85
C LEU A 5 5.73 -3.60 -12.43
N MET A 6 6.94 -4.02 -12.05
CA MET A 6 8.00 -3.09 -11.67
C MET A 6 8.43 -2.18 -12.82
N LYS A 7 8.19 -2.57 -14.08
CA LYS A 7 8.38 -1.69 -15.26
C LYS A 7 7.48 -0.45 -15.26
N TYR A 8 6.38 -0.46 -14.51
CA TYR A 8 5.48 0.68 -14.34
C TYR A 8 5.84 1.56 -13.12
N LYS A 9 6.90 1.22 -12.37
CA LYS A 9 7.39 2.08 -11.28
C LYS A 9 7.82 3.43 -11.85
N GLY A 10 7.46 4.50 -11.14
CA GLY A 10 7.66 5.88 -11.60
C GLY A 10 6.56 6.39 -12.54
N ILE A 11 5.75 5.49 -13.12
CA ILE A 11 4.57 5.82 -13.94
C ILE A 11 3.31 5.71 -13.08
N TYR A 12 3.09 4.55 -12.48
CA TYR A 12 1.93 4.28 -11.63
C TYR A 12 2.33 3.91 -10.21
N ARG A 13 1.37 4.04 -9.30
CA ARG A 13 1.49 3.69 -7.90
C ARG A 13 1.41 2.18 -7.73
N LEU A 14 2.57 1.57 -7.52
CA LEU A 14 2.67 0.16 -7.15
C LEU A 14 2.49 -0.02 -5.65
N MET A 15 1.75 -1.06 -5.28
CA MET A 15 1.49 -1.51 -3.92
C MET A 15 1.67 -3.02 -3.85
N ALA A 16 2.01 -3.53 -2.67
CA ALA A 16 1.96 -4.96 -2.38
C ALA A 16 0.79 -5.23 -1.44
N HIS A 17 0.24 -6.44 -1.47
CA HIS A 17 -0.68 -6.87 -0.43
C HIS A 17 0.06 -7.01 0.91
N ILE A 18 -0.72 -6.90 1.98
CA ILE A 18 -0.22 -6.85 3.35
C ILE A 18 -0.87 -7.99 4.11
N ASP A 19 -0.06 -8.72 4.86
CA ASP A 19 -0.57 -9.69 5.82
C ASP A 19 -1.28 -8.94 6.95
N GLN A 20 -2.59 -9.14 7.06
CA GLN A 20 -3.43 -8.44 8.03
C GLN A 20 -3.09 -8.79 9.48
N ASN A 21 -2.49 -9.95 9.74
CA ASN A 21 -2.12 -10.38 11.09
C ASN A 21 -0.86 -9.67 11.61
N THR A 22 0.08 -9.38 10.70
CA THR A 22 1.39 -8.80 11.04
C THR A 22 1.52 -7.33 10.66
N ASN A 23 0.63 -6.83 9.79
CA ASN A 23 0.74 -5.52 9.12
C ASN A 23 2.14 -5.32 8.50
N ASP A 24 2.65 -6.37 7.87
CA ASP A 24 3.88 -6.37 7.09
C ASP A 24 3.66 -7.06 5.74
N PHE A 25 4.65 -6.99 4.87
CA PHE A 25 4.61 -7.68 3.58
C PHE A 25 4.80 -9.18 3.76
N PRO A 26 4.03 -10.03 3.05
CA PRO A 26 4.21 -11.48 3.05
C PRO A 26 5.65 -11.91 2.80
N ARG A 27 6.03 -13.06 3.36
CA ARG A 27 7.39 -13.61 3.29
C ARG A 27 7.36 -14.99 2.68
N ASP A 28 8.37 -15.30 1.87
CA ASP A 28 8.60 -16.67 1.39
C ASP A 28 9.13 -17.58 2.52
N GLU A 29 9.25 -18.88 2.23
CA GLU A 29 9.79 -19.88 3.18
C GLU A 29 11.23 -19.57 3.64
N ARG A 30 11.95 -18.70 2.94
CA ARG A 30 13.32 -18.26 3.24
C ARG A 30 13.34 -16.94 4.01
N GLY A 31 12.18 -16.35 4.31
CA GLY A 31 12.06 -15.07 5.03
C GLY A 31 12.30 -13.82 4.16
N ASN A 32 12.39 -13.94 2.84
CA ASN A 32 12.44 -12.80 1.93
C ASN A 32 11.03 -12.28 1.67
N ILE A 33 10.91 -11.01 1.28
CA ILE A 33 9.61 -10.45 0.88
C ILE A 33 9.12 -11.21 -0.35
N ASP A 34 7.92 -11.78 -0.26
CA ASP A 34 7.23 -12.29 -1.43
C ASP A 34 6.88 -11.10 -2.31
N SER A 35 7.53 -11.07 -3.46
CA SER A 35 7.52 -9.91 -4.32
C SER A 35 6.60 -10.10 -5.53
N ASP A 36 5.98 -11.27 -5.64
CA ASP A 36 5.04 -11.62 -6.72
C ASP A 36 3.68 -10.93 -6.53
N ASP A 37 3.34 -10.57 -5.29
CA ASP A 37 2.03 -10.03 -4.92
C ASP A 37 1.96 -8.49 -4.98
N VAL A 38 2.27 -7.94 -6.15
CA VAL A 38 2.25 -6.49 -6.46
C VAL A 38 1.11 -6.15 -7.41
N TYR A 39 0.47 -5.00 -7.20
CA TYR A 39 -0.55 -4.46 -8.08
C TYR A 39 -0.37 -2.96 -8.32
N ILE A 40 -0.93 -2.45 -9.42
CA ILE A 40 -1.11 -1.03 -9.67
C ILE A 40 -2.39 -0.59 -8.95
N LYS A 41 -2.22 0.35 -8.00
CA LYS A 41 -3.33 0.94 -7.25
C LYS A 41 -4.12 1.88 -8.14
N CYS A 42 -5.42 1.63 -8.26
CA CYS A 42 -6.34 2.43 -9.06
C CYS A 42 -7.41 3.12 -8.19
N ALA A 43 -8.29 3.90 -8.81
CA ALA A 43 -9.33 4.61 -8.08
C ALA A 43 -10.36 3.64 -7.47
N TYR A 44 -11.02 4.09 -6.40
CA TYR A 44 -12.14 3.37 -5.75
C TYR A 44 -11.84 1.92 -5.29
N GLY A 45 -10.57 1.62 -5.02
CA GLY A 45 -10.12 0.29 -4.62
C GLY A 45 -9.87 -0.67 -5.77
N ASN A 46 -10.07 -0.24 -7.03
CA ASN A 46 -9.75 -1.04 -8.20
C ASN A 46 -8.24 -1.31 -8.28
N GLN A 47 -7.86 -2.40 -8.96
CA GLN A 47 -6.46 -2.81 -9.09
C GLN A 47 -6.18 -3.32 -10.49
N ILE A 48 -4.90 -3.25 -10.90
CA ILE A 48 -4.38 -3.98 -12.06
C ILE A 48 -3.23 -4.84 -11.57
N TYR A 49 -3.31 -6.16 -11.71
CA TYR A 49 -2.26 -7.09 -11.30
C TYR A 49 -1.77 -7.95 -12.47
N HIS A 50 -0.60 -8.58 -12.30
CA HIS A 50 -0.02 -9.45 -13.33
C HIS A 50 -0.64 -10.84 -13.27
N TYR A 51 -1.21 -11.31 -14.37
CA TYR A 51 -1.78 -12.66 -14.44
C TYR A 51 -0.74 -13.67 -14.97
N GLY A 52 0.03 -13.29 -15.99
CA GLY A 52 1.08 -14.13 -16.58
C GLY A 52 1.49 -13.67 -17.97
N ARG A 53 2.73 -13.95 -18.38
CA ARG A 53 3.31 -13.46 -19.65
C ARG A 53 3.09 -11.95 -19.81
N SER A 54 2.41 -11.53 -20.89
CA SER A 54 2.02 -10.13 -21.15
C SER A 54 0.54 -9.86 -20.87
N THR A 55 -0.09 -10.65 -20.00
CA THR A 55 -1.49 -10.52 -19.60
C THR A 55 -1.57 -9.87 -18.22
N LEU A 56 -2.41 -8.85 -18.12
CA LEU A 56 -2.80 -8.19 -16.88
C LEU A 56 -4.26 -8.52 -16.58
N MET A 57 -4.63 -8.43 -15.30
CA MET A 57 -6.00 -8.56 -14.83
C MET A 57 -6.45 -7.24 -14.23
N ALA A 58 -7.65 -6.81 -14.59
CA ALA A 58 -8.37 -5.73 -13.91
C ALA A 58 -9.22 -6.33 -12.80
N TYR A 59 -9.11 -5.76 -11.60
CA TYR A 59 -9.93 -6.12 -10.43
C TYR A 59 -10.79 -4.94 -10.02
N ILE A 60 -12.10 -5.15 -9.94
CA ILE A 60 -13.07 -4.11 -9.63
C ILE A 60 -13.93 -4.60 -8.47
N PRO A 61 -13.67 -4.15 -7.23
CA PRO A 61 -14.40 -4.58 -6.03
C PRO A 61 -15.78 -3.90 -5.91
N SER A 62 -16.56 -3.93 -7.00
CA SER A 62 -17.94 -3.46 -7.07
C SER A 62 -18.57 -3.88 -8.41
N THR A 63 -19.59 -4.73 -8.36
CA THR A 63 -20.36 -5.16 -9.55
C THR A 63 -20.95 -3.95 -10.30
N ALA A 64 -21.64 -3.05 -9.60
CA ALA A 64 -22.21 -1.85 -10.21
C ALA A 64 -21.17 -0.98 -10.94
N ARG A 65 -19.95 -0.84 -10.38
CA ARG A 65 -18.87 -0.11 -11.05
C ARG A 65 -18.32 -0.90 -12.22
N GLY A 66 -18.12 -2.20 -12.06
CA GLY A 66 -17.64 -3.07 -13.13
C GLY A 66 -18.57 -3.04 -14.33
N HIS A 67 -19.89 -3.16 -14.12
CA HIS A 67 -20.90 -3.00 -15.17
C HIS A 67 -20.81 -1.66 -15.89
N ASN A 68 -20.62 -0.56 -15.16
CA ASN A 68 -20.48 0.75 -15.78
C ASN A 68 -19.21 0.87 -16.63
N ILE A 69 -18.09 0.27 -16.17
CA ILE A 69 -16.84 0.21 -16.93
C ILE A 69 -17.01 -0.64 -18.19
N LEU A 70 -17.57 -1.85 -18.07
CA LEU A 70 -17.79 -2.74 -19.20
C LEU A 70 -18.75 -2.16 -20.24
N ARG A 71 -19.80 -1.44 -19.81
CA ARG A 71 -20.68 -0.69 -20.72
C ARG A 71 -19.93 0.41 -21.47
N ALA A 72 -19.09 1.16 -20.78
CA ALA A 72 -18.33 2.22 -21.39
C ALA A 72 -17.29 1.67 -22.39
N LEU A 73 -16.67 0.53 -22.06
CA LEU A 73 -15.84 -0.24 -22.99
C LEU A 73 -16.64 -0.76 -24.18
N GLY A 74 -17.84 -1.30 -23.98
CA GLY A 74 -18.72 -1.74 -25.07
C GLY A 74 -19.08 -0.60 -26.02
N LYS A 75 -19.29 0.60 -25.48
CA LYS A 75 -19.48 1.80 -26.29
C LYS A 75 -18.23 2.19 -27.09
N GLU A 76 -17.05 2.25 -26.46
CA GLU A 76 -15.79 2.64 -27.14
C GLU A 76 -15.31 1.59 -28.15
N LEU A 77 -15.44 0.31 -27.84
CA LEU A 77 -14.84 -0.79 -28.60
C LEU A 77 -15.80 -1.44 -29.62
N CYS A 78 -17.10 -1.45 -29.33
CA CYS A 78 -18.10 -2.14 -30.12
C CYS A 78 -19.19 -1.21 -30.68
N GLY A 79 -19.13 0.11 -30.39
CA GLY A 79 -20.13 1.07 -30.87
C GLY A 79 -21.51 0.89 -30.24
N LEU A 80 -21.59 0.26 -29.07
CA LEU A 80 -22.86 -0.03 -28.40
C LEU A 80 -23.50 1.25 -27.85
N GLU A 81 -24.66 1.64 -28.41
CA GLU A 81 -25.43 2.81 -27.94
C GLU A 81 -26.50 2.42 -26.92
N ASP A 82 -27.19 1.31 -27.16
CA ASP A 82 -28.27 0.82 -26.31
C ASP A 82 -27.77 -0.10 -25.19
N ARG A 83 -28.55 -0.19 -24.11
CA ARG A 83 -28.27 -1.15 -23.04
C ARG A 83 -28.73 -2.54 -23.46
N ILE A 84 -27.79 -3.48 -23.46
CA ILE A 84 -28.05 -4.91 -23.64
C ILE A 84 -27.87 -5.67 -22.31
N PRO A 85 -28.41 -6.89 -22.19
CA PRO A 85 -28.13 -7.78 -21.07
C PRO A 85 -26.63 -8.00 -20.85
N TYR A 86 -26.21 -8.23 -19.61
CA TYR A 86 -24.78 -8.34 -19.28
C TYR A 86 -24.11 -9.55 -19.93
N ASP A 87 -24.78 -10.69 -20.00
CA ASP A 87 -24.23 -11.89 -20.66
C ASP A 87 -23.92 -11.65 -22.15
N GLU A 88 -24.79 -10.88 -22.83
CA GLU A 88 -24.59 -10.45 -24.22
C GLU A 88 -23.44 -9.44 -24.33
N LEU A 89 -23.37 -8.47 -23.41
CA LEU A 89 -22.28 -7.50 -23.35
C LEU A 89 -20.93 -8.17 -23.15
N TYR A 90 -20.86 -9.17 -22.27
CA TYR A 90 -19.63 -9.89 -21.96
C TYR A 90 -19.18 -10.67 -23.19
N SER A 91 -20.08 -11.45 -23.78
CA SER A 91 -19.81 -12.20 -25.01
C SER A 91 -19.30 -11.30 -26.14
N LEU A 92 -19.92 -10.12 -26.32
CA LEU A 92 -19.50 -9.15 -27.34
C LEU A 92 -18.10 -8.59 -27.08
N LEU A 93 -17.79 -8.22 -25.83
CA LEU A 93 -16.48 -7.71 -25.45
C LEU A 93 -15.37 -8.76 -25.60
N GLU A 94 -15.65 -10.01 -25.25
CA GLU A 94 -14.71 -11.13 -25.42
C GLU A 94 -14.46 -11.44 -26.89
N GLN A 95 -15.50 -11.41 -27.73
CA GLN A 95 -15.37 -11.56 -29.19
C GLN A 95 -14.55 -10.43 -29.81
N GLN A 96 -14.67 -9.21 -29.28
CA GLN A 96 -13.87 -8.06 -29.72
C GLN A 96 -12.38 -8.24 -29.38
N GLY A 97 -12.07 -8.91 -28.27
CA GLY A 97 -10.74 -9.45 -27.97
C GLY A 97 -9.74 -8.50 -27.31
N LYS A 98 -10.13 -7.26 -26.96
CA LYS A 98 -9.28 -6.37 -26.14
C LYS A 98 -9.31 -6.72 -24.65
N ILE A 99 -10.43 -7.25 -24.20
CA ILE A 99 -10.59 -7.85 -22.88
C ILE A 99 -11.18 -9.24 -23.03
N TRP A 100 -10.91 -10.13 -22.08
CA TRP A 100 -11.42 -11.51 -22.09
C TRP A 100 -11.42 -12.11 -20.69
N ASP A 101 -12.00 -13.31 -20.54
CA ASP A 101 -12.19 -13.99 -19.26
C ASP A 101 -12.88 -13.08 -18.25
N ILE A 102 -14.03 -12.51 -18.65
CA ILE A 102 -14.84 -11.67 -17.78
C ILE A 102 -15.50 -12.56 -16.73
N VAL A 103 -15.21 -12.32 -15.46
CA VAL A 103 -15.80 -13.05 -14.34
C VAL A 103 -16.50 -12.07 -13.42
N GLU A 104 -17.77 -12.34 -13.12
CA GLU A 104 -18.56 -11.61 -12.14
C GLU A 104 -18.93 -12.55 -10.98
N ASN A 105 -18.80 -12.04 -9.75
CA ASN A 105 -19.39 -12.68 -8.58
C ASN A 105 -20.31 -11.68 -7.85
N ASP A 106 -20.71 -11.98 -6.61
CA ASP A 106 -21.64 -11.16 -5.84
C ASP A 106 -21.11 -9.75 -5.47
N LYS A 107 -19.79 -9.54 -5.53
CA LYS A 107 -19.13 -8.32 -5.02
C LYS A 107 -18.17 -7.66 -5.99
N GLU A 108 -17.65 -8.39 -6.96
CA GLU A 108 -16.54 -7.94 -7.80
C GLU A 108 -16.65 -8.46 -9.23
N ILE A 109 -15.96 -7.76 -10.11
CA ILE A 109 -15.78 -8.14 -11.50
C ILE A 109 -14.29 -8.13 -11.81
N GLU A 110 -13.84 -9.16 -12.51
CA GLU A 110 -12.50 -9.29 -13.05
C GLU A 110 -12.54 -9.49 -14.55
N PHE A 111 -11.52 -9.00 -15.25
CA PHE A 111 -11.29 -9.33 -16.66
C PHE A 111 -9.83 -9.18 -17.04
N LYS A 112 -9.37 -10.00 -17.97
CA LYS A 112 -8.00 -9.99 -18.48
C LYS A 112 -7.89 -9.05 -19.67
N PHE A 113 -6.68 -8.53 -19.87
CA PHE A 113 -6.33 -7.73 -21.04
C PHE A 113 -4.83 -7.81 -21.31
N SER A 114 -4.42 -7.43 -22.52
CA SER A 114 -3.00 -7.41 -22.87
C SER A 114 -2.32 -6.19 -22.27
N ALA A 115 -1.09 -6.35 -21.75
CA ALA A 115 -0.32 -5.24 -21.16
C ALA A 115 -0.08 -4.07 -22.13
N LYS A 116 -0.17 -4.29 -23.45
CA LYS A 116 -0.10 -3.24 -24.47
C LYS A 116 -1.34 -2.31 -24.47
N ASP A 117 -2.48 -2.82 -24.01
CA ASP A 117 -3.76 -2.12 -23.95
C ASP A 117 -3.97 -1.43 -22.58
N ILE A 118 -2.94 -1.34 -21.74
CA ILE A 118 -3.03 -0.73 -20.41
C ILE A 118 -3.47 0.73 -20.45
N GLU A 119 -3.10 1.49 -21.49
CA GLU A 119 -3.51 2.89 -21.62
C GLU A 119 -5.02 3.03 -21.84
N LEU A 120 -5.62 2.13 -22.62
CA LEU A 120 -7.07 2.05 -22.79
C LEU A 120 -7.74 1.78 -21.45
N ILE A 121 -7.28 0.74 -20.75
CA ILE A 121 -7.86 0.31 -19.47
C ILE A 121 -7.65 1.35 -18.37
N ALA A 122 -6.53 2.08 -18.39
CA ALA A 122 -6.22 3.15 -17.45
C ALA A 122 -7.23 4.31 -17.49
N LYS A 123 -7.87 4.58 -18.65
CA LYS A 123 -8.95 5.59 -18.75
C LYS A 123 -10.11 5.28 -17.78
N TYR A 124 -10.38 3.99 -17.58
CA TYR A 124 -11.52 3.49 -16.80
C TYR A 124 -11.17 3.21 -15.35
N LEU A 125 -10.05 2.50 -15.12
CA LEU A 125 -9.62 2.13 -13.76
C LEU A 125 -9.00 3.31 -13.01
N LYS A 126 -8.42 4.29 -13.73
CA LYS A 126 -7.76 5.49 -13.18
C LYS A 126 -6.62 5.11 -12.22
N PRO A 127 -5.53 4.50 -12.73
CA PRO A 127 -4.36 4.18 -11.92
C PRO A 127 -3.78 5.44 -11.28
N GLN A 128 -3.41 5.35 -10.01
CA GLN A 128 -2.84 6.48 -9.27
C GLN A 128 -1.41 6.72 -9.75
N THR A 129 -1.03 8.00 -9.91
CA THR A 129 0.35 8.41 -10.24
C THR A 129 1.06 9.02 -9.02
N GLY A 130 0.30 9.56 -8.06
CA GLY A 130 0.81 10.05 -6.80
C GLY A 130 1.56 8.94 -6.03
N GLY A 131 2.84 9.18 -5.74
CA GLY A 131 3.70 8.21 -5.06
C GLY A 131 4.23 7.08 -5.94
N ALA A 132 4.20 7.19 -7.28
CA ALA A 132 4.71 6.18 -8.20
C ALA A 132 6.20 5.80 -7.99
N ASN A 133 6.99 6.70 -7.40
CA ASN A 133 8.40 6.44 -7.07
C ASN A 133 8.59 5.63 -5.77
N ILE A 134 7.55 5.49 -4.94
CA ILE A 134 7.62 4.76 -3.68
C ILE A 134 7.62 3.25 -4.00
N SER A 135 8.59 2.52 -3.46
CA SER A 135 8.65 1.05 -3.57
C SER A 135 7.33 0.43 -3.08
N PRO A 136 6.75 -0.59 -3.76
CA PRO A 136 5.57 -1.32 -3.27
C PRO A 136 5.79 -1.93 -1.88
N PHE A 137 7.04 -2.27 -1.55
CA PHE A 137 7.44 -2.83 -0.25
C PHE A 137 7.96 -1.78 0.74
N SER A 138 7.62 -0.50 0.52
CA SER A 138 8.01 0.57 1.45
C SER A 138 7.13 0.55 2.70
N SER A 139 7.73 0.75 3.87
CA SER A 139 6.97 0.95 5.13
C SER A 139 6.02 2.15 5.10
N ARG A 140 6.17 3.06 4.12
CA ARG A 140 5.22 4.15 3.84
C ARG A 140 3.87 3.65 3.30
N ASN A 141 3.81 2.43 2.79
CA ASN A 141 2.60 1.82 2.24
C ASN A 141 1.81 1.05 3.30
N LEU A 142 2.43 0.76 4.45
CA LEU A 142 1.78 0.06 5.54
C LEU A 142 0.76 0.97 6.22
N PRO A 143 -0.48 0.51 6.46
CA PRO A 143 -1.45 1.27 7.21
C PRO A 143 -0.93 1.63 8.61
N LYS A 144 -1.38 2.80 9.06
CA LYS A 144 -1.04 3.38 10.36
C LYS A 144 -2.33 3.63 11.11
N ARG A 145 -2.37 3.24 12.38
CA ARG A 145 -3.50 3.60 13.25
C ARG A 145 -3.37 5.06 13.66
N LYS A 146 -4.51 5.70 13.91
CA LYS A 146 -4.51 6.97 14.63
C LYS A 146 -4.06 6.69 16.07
N TYR A 147 -3.12 7.50 16.56
CA TYR A 147 -2.62 7.44 17.92
C TYR A 147 -2.36 8.85 18.41
N ASP A 148 -3.05 9.23 19.49
CA ASP A 148 -2.98 10.55 20.07
C ASP A 148 -2.13 10.46 21.35
N ILE A 149 -1.00 11.16 21.34
CA ILE A 149 -0.18 11.42 22.54
C ILE A 149 -0.83 12.59 23.27
N ASP A 150 -0.87 12.56 24.60
CA ASP A 150 -1.48 13.63 25.36
C ASP A 150 -0.78 14.99 25.12
N LEU A 151 -1.52 16.07 25.37
CA LEU A 151 -1.05 17.42 25.04
C LEU A 151 0.16 17.84 25.86
N THR A 152 0.29 17.35 27.10
CA THR A 152 1.38 17.70 28.00
C THR A 152 2.68 17.08 27.50
N ASP A 153 2.65 15.77 27.26
CA ASP A 153 3.78 15.00 26.73
C ASP A 153 4.20 15.50 25.35
N LEU A 154 3.21 15.83 24.51
CA LEU A 154 3.49 16.35 23.18
C LEU A 154 4.10 17.77 23.22
N LYS A 155 3.70 18.60 24.20
CA LYS A 155 4.27 19.94 24.38
C LYS A 155 5.73 19.85 24.80
N GLU A 156 6.05 19.02 25.80
CA GLU A 156 7.42 18.81 26.25
C GLU A 156 8.32 18.30 25.11
N TYR A 157 7.84 17.28 24.38
CA TYR A 157 8.55 16.78 23.21
C TYR A 157 8.84 17.88 22.18
N ARG A 158 7.84 18.73 21.89
CA ARG A 158 7.98 19.86 20.94
C ARG A 158 9.03 20.86 21.40
N GLU A 159 9.05 21.20 22.68
CA GLU A 159 10.04 22.13 23.24
C GLU A 159 11.47 21.62 23.06
N ILE A 160 11.68 20.30 23.17
CA ILE A 160 12.99 19.69 22.95
C ILE A 160 13.37 19.73 21.47
N ILE A 161 12.50 19.23 20.57
CA ILE A 161 12.85 19.13 19.15
C ILE A 161 12.98 20.50 18.46
N ASN A 162 12.32 21.54 18.98
CA ASN A 162 12.43 22.90 18.44
C ASN A 162 13.82 23.52 18.64
N LYS A 163 14.68 22.94 19.49
CA LYS A 163 16.08 23.32 19.61
C LYS A 163 16.91 22.90 18.41
N ILE A 164 16.44 21.91 17.62
CA ILE A 164 17.15 21.42 16.44
C ILE A 164 16.88 22.36 15.25
N PRO A 165 17.93 22.82 14.54
CA PRO A 165 17.75 23.58 13.30
C PRO A 165 16.94 22.80 12.26
N LYS A 166 16.04 23.48 11.54
CA LYS A 166 15.09 22.84 10.59
C LYS A 166 15.78 21.95 9.53
N GLY A 167 17.02 22.24 9.15
CA GLY A 167 17.82 21.43 8.21
C GLY A 167 18.26 20.06 8.76
N ASN A 168 18.22 19.86 10.08
CA ASN A 168 18.79 18.70 10.75
C ASN A 168 17.72 17.76 11.33
N ILE A 169 16.52 17.74 10.77
CA ILE A 169 15.38 16.95 11.29
C ILE A 169 15.65 15.43 11.33
N LEU A 170 16.61 14.96 10.53
CA LEU A 170 17.07 13.56 10.54
C LEU A 170 17.67 13.14 11.89
N ILE A 171 18.20 14.08 12.67
CA ILE A 171 18.71 13.81 14.02
C ILE A 171 17.61 13.17 14.88
N ILE A 172 16.38 13.70 14.84
CA ILE A 172 15.25 13.16 15.61
C ILE A 172 14.99 11.70 15.23
N LYS A 173 15.00 11.40 13.93
CA LYS A 173 14.81 10.04 13.43
C LYS A 173 15.92 9.11 13.95
N ASN A 174 17.18 9.55 13.87
CA ASN A 174 18.33 8.75 14.29
C ASN A 174 18.31 8.50 15.80
N LEU A 175 18.07 9.53 16.62
CA LEU A 175 17.93 9.40 18.08
C LEU A 175 16.77 8.47 18.45
N THR A 176 15.63 8.57 17.78
CA THR A 176 14.51 7.65 18.01
C THR A 176 14.90 6.20 17.68
N SER A 177 15.59 5.99 16.58
CA SER A 177 16.10 4.66 16.21
C SER A 177 17.14 4.13 17.21
N GLN A 178 18.04 4.98 17.69
CA GLN A 178 19.03 4.64 18.71
C GLN A 178 18.35 4.25 20.02
N PHE A 179 17.35 5.02 20.46
CA PHE A 179 16.58 4.70 21.66
C PHE A 179 15.92 3.32 21.53
N LEU A 180 15.24 3.06 20.42
CA LEU A 180 14.55 1.78 20.19
C LEU A 180 15.53 0.60 20.11
N ASN A 181 16.63 0.74 19.36
CA ASN A 181 17.51 -0.40 19.08
C ASN A 181 18.57 -0.64 20.15
N ASP A 182 19.04 0.40 20.83
CA ASP A 182 20.22 0.30 21.69
C ASP A 182 19.87 0.47 23.17
N ILE A 183 18.88 1.31 23.48
CA ILE A 183 18.47 1.58 24.87
C ILE A 183 17.36 0.63 25.28
N LEU A 184 16.25 0.60 24.53
CA LEU A 184 15.09 -0.20 24.86
C LEU A 184 15.42 -1.71 24.92
N LYS A 185 16.30 -2.20 24.03
CA LYS A 185 16.75 -3.61 24.04
C LYS A 185 17.55 -4.02 25.28
N LYS A 186 18.03 -3.08 26.09
CA LYS A 186 18.68 -3.41 27.38
C LYS A 186 17.67 -3.89 28.42
N ASP A 187 16.44 -3.40 28.34
CA ASP A 187 15.32 -3.84 29.18
C ASP A 187 15.05 -5.33 28.94
N LYS A 188 14.89 -6.08 30.03
CA LYS A 188 14.68 -7.54 30.00
C LYS A 188 13.44 -7.91 29.18
N VAL A 189 12.39 -7.07 29.19
CA VAL A 189 11.13 -7.31 28.48
C VAL A 189 11.33 -7.23 26.95
N TYR A 190 12.11 -6.26 26.48
CA TYR A 190 12.26 -5.97 25.04
C TYR A 190 13.49 -6.59 24.39
N ARG A 191 14.41 -7.17 25.18
CA ARG A 191 15.66 -7.77 24.68
C ARG A 191 15.47 -8.80 23.57
N ARG A 192 14.39 -9.59 23.65
CA ARG A 192 14.07 -10.65 22.67
C ARG A 192 12.94 -10.26 21.71
N VAL A 193 12.42 -9.04 21.81
CA VAL A 193 11.33 -8.55 20.97
C VAL A 193 11.92 -7.96 19.69
N ASP A 194 11.39 -8.37 18.54
CA ASP A 194 11.59 -7.60 17.32
C ASP A 194 10.70 -6.36 17.37
N ILE A 195 11.30 -5.26 17.83
CA ILE A 195 10.63 -3.97 18.00
C ILE A 195 10.05 -3.47 16.67
N ASN A 196 10.72 -3.73 15.54
CA ASN A 196 10.23 -3.29 14.24
C ASN A 196 8.98 -4.09 13.83
N ALA A 197 8.99 -5.40 14.02
CA ALA A 197 7.83 -6.23 13.77
C ALA A 197 6.65 -5.86 14.69
N ASP A 198 6.93 -5.62 15.98
CA ASP A 198 5.90 -5.25 16.94
C ASP A 198 5.30 -3.87 16.67
N MET A 199 6.13 -2.89 16.26
CA MET A 199 5.67 -1.57 15.80
C MET A 199 4.77 -1.68 14.58
N LYS A 200 5.15 -2.49 13.58
CA LYS A 200 4.35 -2.72 12.38
C LYS A 200 3.01 -3.33 12.75
N LYS A 201 3.01 -4.42 13.53
CA LYS A 201 1.79 -5.10 14.00
C LYS A 201 0.84 -4.16 14.73
N LYS A 202 1.37 -3.25 15.56
CA LYS A 202 0.56 -2.23 16.26
C LYS A 202 0.20 -1.03 15.40
N MET A 203 0.72 -0.95 14.17
CA MET A 203 0.51 0.15 13.23
C MET A 203 1.00 1.52 13.73
N LEU A 204 1.99 1.53 14.63
CA LEU A 204 2.50 2.75 15.29
C LEU A 204 3.80 3.24 14.64
N LYS A 205 4.07 4.55 14.75
CA LYS A 205 5.39 5.14 14.46
C LYS A 205 6.29 5.06 15.69
N GLY A 206 7.61 5.23 15.51
CA GLY A 206 8.60 5.11 16.60
C GLY A 206 8.22 5.87 17.88
N LYS A 207 7.95 7.18 17.80
CA LYS A 207 7.56 7.96 18.99
C LYS A 207 6.23 7.52 19.61
N GLU A 208 5.26 7.16 18.78
CA GLU A 208 3.93 6.72 19.22
C GLU A 208 4.03 5.34 19.91
N TYR A 209 4.91 4.47 19.39
CA TYR A 209 5.22 3.18 19.98
C TYR A 209 5.88 3.33 21.34
N ILE A 210 6.91 4.17 21.46
CA ILE A 210 7.60 4.45 22.72
C ILE A 210 6.61 4.94 23.79
N HIS A 211 5.71 5.85 23.41
CA HIS A 211 4.65 6.32 24.30
C HIS A 211 3.69 5.19 24.68
N TYR A 212 3.20 4.44 23.68
CA TYR A 212 2.27 3.33 23.87
C TYR A 212 2.80 2.25 24.83
N ILE A 213 4.10 1.97 24.81
CA ILE A 213 4.71 0.97 25.69
C ILE A 213 5.12 1.51 27.07
N GLY A 214 4.78 2.77 27.40
CA GLY A 214 5.07 3.37 28.70
C GLY A 214 6.54 3.77 28.90
N LYS A 215 7.32 3.93 27.82
CA LYS A 215 8.74 4.32 27.86
C LYS A 215 8.99 5.78 27.49
N TRP A 216 7.94 6.60 27.56
CA TRP A 216 7.98 8.00 27.16
C TRP A 216 8.97 8.83 28.01
N ASN A 217 8.88 8.74 29.33
CA ASN A 217 9.75 9.50 30.24
C ASN A 217 11.24 9.20 30.02
N ASP A 218 11.58 7.91 29.84
CA ASP A 218 12.94 7.48 29.52
C ASP A 218 13.43 8.07 28.19
N TYR A 219 12.56 8.10 27.20
CA TYR A 219 12.85 8.66 25.88
C TYR A 219 13.02 10.18 25.91
N ILE A 220 12.15 10.89 26.63
CA ILE A 220 12.26 12.34 26.81
C ILE A 220 13.57 12.70 27.52
N LYS A 221 13.94 11.97 28.58
CA LYS A 221 15.22 12.14 29.26
C LYS A 221 16.39 11.94 28.29
N PHE A 222 16.36 10.85 27.52
CA PHE A 222 17.38 10.56 26.51
C PHE A 222 17.48 11.68 25.46
N LEU A 223 16.35 12.21 24.95
CA LEU A 223 16.37 13.30 23.99
C LEU A 223 17.00 14.58 24.58
N LYS A 224 16.69 14.93 25.83
CA LYS A 224 17.26 16.12 26.51
C LYS A 224 18.78 16.02 26.70
N GLU A 225 19.32 14.81 26.84
CA GLU A 225 20.76 14.56 26.99
C GLU A 225 21.50 14.59 25.64
N ASN A 226 20.78 14.46 24.51
CA ASN A 226 21.37 14.29 23.17
C ASN A 226 20.97 15.38 22.16
N ILE A 227 20.25 16.43 22.60
CA ILE A 227 19.84 17.61 21.82
C ILE A 227 20.23 18.88 22.57
#